data_AF-A0A2D5XGT8-F1
#
_entry.id   AF-A0A2D5XGT8-F1
#
_cell.length_a   1.000
_cell.length_b   1.000
_cell.length_c   1.000
_cell.angle_alpha   90.00
_cell.angle_beta   90.00
_cell.angle_gamma   90.00
#
_symmetry.space_group_name_H-M   'P 1'
#
loop_
_entity.id
_entity.type
_entity.pdbx_description
1 polymer ?
#
loop_
_entity_poly.entity_id
_entity_poly.type
_entity_poly.pdbx_seq_one_letter_code
_entity_poly.pdbx_strand_id
1 'polypeptide(L)'
;MFRYLAVIFTVLIIGGSPYPSSAASLVMCGQRADVATKLKQNYEETPASMGITRNGDIVEVFTSKTGTFTIIMTKPDGLSCLLSEGGNWEELPKTLVGAKI
;
A
#
# COMPACT_ATOMS: atom_id res chain seq x y z
N MET A 1 47.78 21.65 -20.91
CA MET A 1 47.84 21.59 -19.43
C MET A 1 46.62 22.23 -18.75
N PHE A 2 46.21 23.45 -19.11
CA PHE A 2 45.04 24.11 -18.48
C PHE A 2 43.67 23.42 -18.71
N ARG A 3 43.52 22.65 -19.80
CA ARG A 3 42.29 21.89 -20.12
C ARG A 3 42.10 20.62 -19.26
N TYR A 4 43.17 20.02 -18.74
CA TYR A 4 43.08 18.82 -17.90
C TYR A 4 42.72 19.16 -16.44
N LEU A 5 43.17 20.33 -15.95
CA LEU A 5 42.85 20.83 -14.61
C LEU A 5 41.34 21.12 -14.42
N ALA A 6 40.65 21.58 -15.47
CA ALA A 6 39.21 21.86 -15.40
C ALA A 6 38.35 20.59 -15.28
N VAL A 7 38.77 19.48 -15.87
CA VAL A 7 38.01 18.20 -15.85
C VAL A 7 38.07 17.55 -14.46
N ILE A 8 39.18 17.70 -13.74
CA ILE A 8 39.37 17.09 -12.41
C ILE A 8 38.50 17.80 -11.36
N PHE A 9 38.24 19.10 -11.51
CA PHE A 9 37.44 19.86 -10.55
C PHE A 9 35.93 19.58 -10.64
N THR A 10 35.43 19.13 -11.79
CA THR A 10 33.99 18.81 -11.97
C THR A 10 33.62 17.42 -11.43
N VAL A 11 34.57 16.49 -11.36
CA VAL A 11 34.33 15.11 -10.88
C VAL A 11 34.26 15.03 -9.35
N LEU A 12 34.80 16.01 -8.62
CA LEU A 12 34.92 15.96 -7.16
C LEU A 12 33.66 16.36 -6.37
N ILE A 13 32.61 16.87 -7.02
CA ILE A 13 31.36 17.30 -6.34
C ILE A 13 30.27 16.21 -6.35
N ILE A 14 30.46 15.08 -7.04
CA ILE A 14 29.44 14.03 -7.19
C ILE A 14 29.68 12.85 -6.21
N GLY A 15 30.77 12.87 -5.44
CA GLY A 15 31.31 11.68 -4.76
C GLY A 15 30.84 11.34 -3.34
N GLY A 16 29.82 11.99 -2.75
CA GLY A 16 29.59 11.75 -1.32
C GLY A 16 28.30 12.28 -0.70
N SER A 17 27.14 12.08 -1.32
CA SER A 17 25.87 12.24 -0.59
C SER A 17 25.56 10.95 0.17
N PRO A 18 25.63 10.91 1.52
CA PRO A 18 25.01 9.85 2.28
C PRO A 18 23.50 10.05 2.14
N TYR A 19 22.85 9.29 1.25
CA TYR A 19 21.40 9.18 1.25
C TYR A 19 21.03 8.15 2.32
N PRO A 20 20.59 8.54 3.54
CA PRO A 20 19.82 7.62 4.35
C PRO A 20 18.46 7.45 3.66
N SER A 21 18.38 6.51 2.71
CA SER A 21 17.10 6.10 2.14
C SER A 21 16.67 4.79 2.79
N SER A 22 16.24 4.90 4.04
CA SER A 22 15.31 3.95 4.62
C SER A 22 14.05 4.73 4.93
N ALA A 23 13.21 4.93 3.92
CA ALA A 23 11.81 5.27 4.14
C ALA A 23 11.19 4.07 4.86
N ALA A 24 11.25 4.09 6.19
CA ALA A 24 10.44 3.19 7.01
C ALA A 24 9.00 3.58 6.72
N SER A 25 8.35 2.82 5.83
CA SER A 25 6.90 2.91 5.64
C SER A 25 6.28 2.75 7.02
N LEU A 26 5.70 3.82 7.55
CA LEU A 26 5.00 3.80 8.83
C LEU A 26 3.84 2.82 8.65
N VAL A 27 4.00 1.58 9.12
CA VAL A 27 2.94 0.59 9.00
C VAL A 27 1.83 1.01 9.95
N MET A 28 0.76 1.57 9.39
CA MET A 28 -0.40 2.02 10.13
C MET A 28 -1.20 0.81 10.61
N CYS A 29 -1.11 0.52 11.90
CA CYS A 29 -1.82 -0.59 12.52
C CYS A 29 -2.77 -0.13 13.63
N GLY A 30 -3.79 -0.94 13.91
CA GLY A 30 -4.70 -0.77 15.03
C GLY A 30 -5.56 -2.02 15.23
N GLN A 31 -6.42 -2.01 16.25
CA GLN A 31 -7.40 -3.09 16.37
C GLN A 31 -8.33 -3.07 15.16
N ARG A 32 -8.57 -4.24 14.57
CA ARG A 32 -9.40 -4.40 13.36
C ARG A 32 -10.72 -3.64 13.44
N ALA A 33 -11.41 -3.70 14.58
CA ALA A 33 -12.69 -3.00 14.78
C ALA A 33 -12.56 -1.48 14.67
N ASP A 34 -11.51 -0.90 15.24
CA ASP A 34 -11.24 0.53 15.20
C ASP A 34 -10.85 0.97 13.79
N VAL A 35 -10.03 0.17 13.10
CA VAL A 35 -9.65 0.39 11.70
C VAL A 35 -10.89 0.40 10.82
N ALA A 36 -11.72 -0.64 10.89
CA ALA A 36 -12.95 -0.73 10.10
C ALA A 36 -13.92 0.44 10.40
N THR A 37 -14.03 0.85 11.67
CA THR A 37 -14.86 2.00 12.07
C THR A 37 -14.34 3.30 11.45
N LYS A 38 -13.02 3.54 11.51
CA LYS A 38 -12.38 4.71 10.90
C LYS A 38 -12.55 4.73 9.39
N LEU A 39 -12.34 3.60 8.72
CA LEU A 39 -12.54 3.48 7.27
C LEU A 39 -13.97 3.82 6.88
N LYS A 40 -14.95 3.31 7.65
CA LYS A 40 -16.36 3.60 7.43
C LYS A 40 -16.70 5.07 7.64
N GLN A 41 -16.19 5.68 8.71
CA GLN A 41 -16.52 7.06 9.07
C GLN A 41 -15.85 8.09 8.17
N ASN A 42 -14.59 7.86 7.78
CA ASN A 42 -13.77 8.86 7.10
C ASN A 42 -13.81 8.74 5.57
N TYR A 43 -14.02 7.52 5.05
CA TYR A 43 -13.95 7.24 3.61
C TYR A 43 -15.23 6.57 3.07
N GLU A 44 -16.23 6.35 3.92
CA GLU A 44 -17.45 5.58 3.61
C GLU A 44 -17.17 4.14 3.17
N GLU A 45 -15.94 3.65 3.39
CA GLU A 45 -15.51 2.35 2.95
C GLU A 45 -16.09 1.22 3.82
N THR A 46 -16.53 0.16 3.17
CA THR A 46 -17.06 -1.06 3.82
C THR A 46 -16.36 -2.29 3.29
N PRO A 47 -16.30 -3.40 4.05
CA PRO A 47 -15.75 -4.66 3.56
C PRO A 47 -16.41 -5.10 2.26
N ALA A 48 -15.62 -5.31 1.21
CA ALA A 48 -16.06 -5.75 -0.11
C ALA A 48 -15.66 -7.21 -0.36
N SER A 49 -14.48 -7.62 0.11
CA SER A 49 -14.01 -9.00 0.02
C SER A 49 -13.02 -9.32 1.14
N MET A 50 -12.84 -10.61 1.43
CA MET A 50 -11.84 -11.09 2.39
C MET A 50 -11.39 -12.51 2.08
N GLY A 51 -10.22 -12.88 2.60
CA GLY A 51 -9.67 -14.22 2.53
C GLY A 51 -8.67 -14.49 3.65
N ILE A 52 -8.41 -15.77 3.91
CA ILE A 52 -7.42 -16.21 4.91
C ILE A 52 -6.16 -16.63 4.17
N THR A 53 -5.02 -16.11 4.60
CA THR A 53 -3.70 -16.48 4.08
C THR A 53 -3.27 -17.85 4.61
N ARG A 54 -2.21 -18.44 4.02
CA ARG A 54 -1.64 -19.71 4.49
C ARG A 54 -1.23 -19.67 5.98
N ASN A 55 -0.88 -18.50 6.49
CA ASN A 55 -0.41 -18.33 7.87
C ASN A 55 -1.54 -18.03 8.86
N GLY A 56 -2.79 -18.01 8.40
CA GLY A 56 -3.96 -17.72 9.25
C GLY A 56 -4.30 -16.24 9.40
N ASP A 57 -3.51 -15.34 8.81
CA ASP A 57 -3.86 -13.92 8.75
C ASP A 57 -5.03 -13.70 7.79
N ILE A 58 -5.88 -12.72 8.06
CA ILE A 58 -7.01 -12.34 7.22
C ILE A 58 -6.60 -11.14 6.37
N VAL A 59 -6.73 -11.23 5.05
CA VAL A 59 -6.62 -10.09 4.13
C VAL A 59 -8.02 -9.63 3.78
N GLU A 60 -8.23 -8.32 3.78
CA GLU A 60 -9.52 -7.71 3.51
C GLU A 60 -9.39 -6.52 2.59
N VAL A 61 -10.38 -6.35 1.74
CA VAL A 61 -10.53 -5.19 0.86
C VAL A 61 -11.77 -4.42 1.28
N PHE A 62 -11.60 -3.14 1.55
CA PHE A 62 -12.64 -2.17 1.86
C PHE A 62 -12.79 -1.24 0.66
N THR A 63 -14.03 -0.89 0.31
CA THR A 63 -14.31 -0.02 -0.84
C THR A 63 -15.44 0.94 -0.53
N SER A 64 -15.43 2.11 -1.15
CA SER A 64 -16.53 3.09 -1.09
C SER A 64 -17.21 3.22 -2.46
N LYS A 65 -18.43 3.79 -2.45
CA LYS A 65 -19.14 4.12 -3.70
C LYS A 65 -18.49 5.24 -4.49
N THR A 66 -17.63 6.04 -3.85
CA THR A 66 -16.88 7.13 -4.49
C THR A 66 -15.59 6.63 -5.13
N GLY A 67 -15.29 5.32 -5.04
CA GLY A 67 -14.15 4.69 -5.69
C GLY A 67 -12.87 4.70 -4.88
N THR A 68 -12.92 4.98 -3.57
CA THR A 68 -11.76 4.75 -2.69
C THR A 68 -11.68 3.29 -2.25
N PHE A 69 -10.47 2.84 -1.94
CA PHE A 69 -10.25 1.51 -1.39
C PHE A 69 -9.15 1.50 -0.33
N THR A 70 -9.24 0.51 0.55
CA THR A 70 -8.21 0.17 1.53
C THR A 70 -8.06 -1.35 1.63
N ILE A 71 -6.83 -1.84 1.64
CA ILE A 71 -6.47 -3.23 1.88
C ILE A 71 -5.78 -3.33 3.23
N ILE A 72 -6.29 -4.21 4.10
CA ILE A 72 -5.71 -4.48 5.41
C ILE A 72 -5.36 -5.96 5.56
N MET A 73 -4.39 -6.24 6.43
CA MET A 73 -4.09 -7.59 6.91
C MET A 73 -4.24 -7.64 8.42
N THR A 74 -5.05 -8.58 8.89
CA THR A 74 -5.39 -8.78 10.29
C THR A 74 -4.81 -10.10 10.78
N LYS A 75 -4.00 -10.03 11.83
CA LYS A 75 -3.45 -11.21 12.51
C LYS A 75 -4.50 -11.89 13.39
N PRO A 76 -4.29 -13.15 13.80
CA PRO A 76 -5.19 -13.86 14.72
C PRO A 76 -5.41 -13.17 16.08
N ASP A 77 -4.47 -12.34 16.52
CA ASP A 77 -4.58 -11.52 17.73
C ASP A 77 -5.49 -10.27 17.56
N GLY A 78 -6.00 -10.05 16.35
CA GLY A 78 -6.89 -8.94 16.02
C GLY A 78 -6.18 -7.65 15.61
N LEU A 79 -4.84 -7.62 15.63
CA LEU A 79 -4.07 -6.49 15.15
C LEU A 79 -4.16 -6.43 13.62
N SER A 80 -4.63 -5.30 13.11
CA SER A 80 -4.81 -5.07 11.69
C SER A 80 -3.92 -3.95 11.20
N CYS A 81 -3.24 -4.18 10.09
CA CYS A 81 -2.30 -3.24 9.49
C CYS A 81 -2.70 -2.93 8.05
N LEU A 82 -2.60 -1.65 7.71
CA LEU A 82 -2.75 -1.13 6.35
C LEU A 82 -1.69 -1.72 5.43
N LEU A 83 -2.12 -2.31 4.33
CA LEU A 83 -1.24 -2.80 3.27
C LEU A 83 -1.19 -1.84 2.08
N SER A 84 -2.33 -1.25 1.71
CA SER A 84 -2.45 -0.31 0.60
C SER A 84 -3.76 0.44 0.68
N GLU A 85 -3.80 1.64 0.12
CA GLU A 85 -4.98 2.48 -0.01
C GLU A 85 -4.92 3.29 -1.32
N GLY A 86 -6.07 3.79 -1.78
CA GLY A 86 -6.11 4.62 -2.97
C GLY A 86 -7.51 4.97 -3.45
N GLY A 87 -7.58 5.40 -4.71
CA GLY A 87 -8.81 5.80 -5.40
C GLY A 87 -8.94 5.15 -6.78
N ASN A 88 -10.02 5.48 -7.48
CA ASN A 88 -10.39 4.90 -8.79
C ASN A 88 -10.52 3.37 -8.73
N TRP A 89 -11.11 2.86 -7.64
CA TRP A 89 -11.43 1.46 -7.51
C TRP A 89 -12.55 1.08 -8.50
N GLU A 90 -12.34 0.01 -9.24
CA GLU A 90 -13.28 -0.51 -10.22
C GLU A 90 -13.58 -1.98 -9.97
N GLU A 91 -14.85 -2.37 -10.14
CA GLU A 91 -15.18 -3.80 -10.19
C GLU A 91 -14.80 -4.34 -11.56
N LEU A 92 -14.09 -5.48 -11.57
CA LEU A 92 -13.84 -6.20 -12.80
C LEU A 92 -15.17 -6.67 -13.42
N PRO A 93 -15.30 -6.69 -14.76
CA PRO A 93 -16.44 -7.27 -15.42
C PRO A 93 -16.68 -8.70 -14.94
N LYS A 94 -17.93 -9.03 -14.60
CA LYS A 94 -18.29 -10.39 -14.22
C LYS A 94 -18.12 -11.30 -15.45
N THR A 95 -17.06 -12.09 -15.49
CA THR A 95 -16.97 -13.21 -16.43
C THR A 95 -18.02 -14.24 -16.00
N LEU A 96 -19.06 -14.40 -16.80
CA LEU A 96 -20.07 -15.43 -16.56
C LEU A 96 -19.40 -16.80 -16.67
N VAL A 97 -19.59 -17.64 -15.64
CA VAL A 97 -19.10 -19.03 -15.62
C VAL A 97 -19.70 -19.77 -16.80
N GLY A 98 -18.86 -20.08 -17.80
CA GLY A 98 -19.27 -20.69 -19.07
C GLY A 98 -18.34 -20.40 -20.26
N ALA A 99 -17.48 -19.38 -20.16
CA ALA A 99 -16.39 -19.19 -21.11
C ALA A 99 -15.34 -20.30 -20.89
N LYS A 100 -15.44 -21.37 -21.68
CA LYS A 100 -14.39 -22.37 -21.81
C LYS A 100 -13.17 -21.67 -22.41
N ILE A 101 -12.13 -21.45 -21.61
CA ILE A 101 -10.79 -21.16 -22.10
C ILE A 101 -10.23 -22.36 -22.85
#